data_AF-A0A3P8UUL6-F1
#
_entry.id   AF-A0A3P8UUL6-F1
#
_cell.length_a   1.000
_cell.length_b   1.000
_cell.length_c   1.000
_cell.angle_alpha   90.00
_cell.angle_beta   90.00
_cell.angle_gamma   90.00
#
_symmetry.space_group_name_H-M   'P 1'
#
loop_
_entity.id
_entity.type
_entity.pdbx_description
1 polymer ?
#
loop_
_entity_poly.entity_id
_entity_poly.type
_entity_poly.pdbx_seq_one_letter_code
_entity_poly.pdbx_strand_id
1 'polypeptide(L)'
;MSEAEEHTVSGEISGELEEQQLDTSTEEDCPPDDRSQFTDEQAAECGKARTESTEGRAAADAAAATVTSSPQQFKTKKFFVLRPGTLNQAIKDVEGLVDKEVDGAIQGFWLVAEVDHWNNEKERIVLITENSLLIVKYDFVMFNCDQIQRIPLNYVDRISHGTFSFPKHSLLQRSGDGVRVFWDRLREPSFISRWNPFATDFPFSTFTYHPVRNTSDTFESLCDIHTFREQLKQAAERLHAMKPVPGKANGVLVLNQALQIEAYVGLMSFLGNTNKLGYCMARGNIGF
;
A
#
# COMPACT_ATOMS: atom_id res chain seq x y z
N MET A 1 61.45 -27.83 -0.30
CA MET A 1 61.86 -29.06 0.40
C MET A 1 62.23 -28.67 1.81
N SER A 2 61.30 -28.87 2.74
CA SER A 2 61.51 -28.94 4.19
C SER A 2 60.12 -29.08 4.83
N GLU A 3 59.75 -30.32 5.16
CA GLU A 3 58.80 -30.66 6.23
C GLU A 3 59.24 -30.01 7.56
N ALA A 4 58.49 -30.00 8.66
CA ALA A 4 57.06 -30.07 8.99
C ALA A 4 57.00 -29.82 10.51
N GLU A 5 55.87 -29.41 11.09
CA GLU A 5 55.39 -29.96 12.36
C GLU A 5 54.00 -29.41 12.71
N GLU A 6 53.20 -30.29 13.30
CA GLU A 6 51.81 -30.11 13.70
C GLU A 6 51.77 -30.17 15.22
N HIS A 7 51.06 -29.25 15.89
CA HIS A 7 50.80 -29.40 17.32
C HIS A 7 49.40 -28.92 17.70
N THR A 8 48.51 -29.90 17.84
CA THR A 8 47.16 -29.76 18.36
C THR A 8 47.19 -29.53 19.87
N VAL A 9 46.39 -28.57 20.36
CA VAL A 9 45.96 -28.51 21.77
C VAL A 9 44.47 -28.25 21.82
N SER A 10 43.72 -29.24 22.33
CA SER A 10 42.29 -29.15 22.58
C SER A 10 42.00 -28.26 23.79
N GLY A 11 40.84 -27.59 23.79
CA GLY A 11 40.37 -26.76 24.90
C GLY A 11 38.86 -26.63 24.90
N GLU A 12 38.17 -27.69 25.33
CA GLU A 12 36.75 -27.64 25.68
C GLU A 12 36.59 -26.92 27.02
N ILE A 13 35.72 -25.90 27.09
CA ILE A 13 35.14 -25.44 28.36
C ILE A 13 33.63 -25.25 28.17
N SER A 14 32.88 -26.15 28.81
CA SER A 14 31.45 -26.13 29.01
C SER A 14 31.08 -25.48 30.36
N GLY A 15 29.86 -24.94 30.46
CA GLY A 15 29.22 -24.42 31.67
C GLY A 15 28.02 -23.56 31.24
N GLU A 16 26.79 -24.08 31.28
CA GLU A 16 25.86 -24.04 32.43
C GLU A 16 25.51 -22.59 32.81
N LEU A 17 24.35 -22.04 32.43
CA LEU A 17 22.99 -22.37 32.91
C LEU A 17 22.85 -22.27 34.44
N GLU A 18 22.44 -21.09 34.91
CA GLU A 18 21.75 -20.94 36.20
C GLU A 18 20.32 -20.46 35.95
N GLU A 19 19.36 -21.31 36.30
CA GLU A 19 17.97 -20.93 36.52
C GLU A 19 17.84 -20.24 37.89
N GLN A 20 17.01 -19.21 38.00
CA GLN A 20 16.46 -18.81 39.29
C GLN A 20 14.93 -18.68 39.19
N GLN A 21 14.26 -19.49 39.99
CA GLN A 21 12.81 -19.62 40.09
C GLN A 21 12.47 -19.82 41.57
N LEU A 22 11.54 -19.01 42.10
CA LEU A 22 10.88 -19.16 43.41
C LEU A 22 9.66 -18.23 43.37
N ASP A 23 8.47 -18.74 43.02
CA ASP A 23 7.41 -19.27 43.90
C ASP A 23 6.43 -18.19 44.42
N THR A 24 5.14 -18.22 44.03
CA THR A 24 4.02 -19.08 44.52
C THR A 24 3.48 -18.53 45.86
N SER A 25 2.35 -17.79 45.90
CA SER A 25 0.95 -18.25 46.13
C SER A 25 0.05 -17.00 46.43
N THR A 26 -1.30 -16.97 46.48
CA THR A 26 -2.42 -17.96 46.35
C THR A 26 -3.75 -17.28 45.88
N GLU A 27 -4.81 -18.09 45.73
CA GLU A 27 -6.27 -17.93 46.06
C GLU A 27 -6.73 -16.67 46.87
N GLU A 28 -7.99 -16.17 46.84
CA GLU A 28 -9.27 -16.61 46.24
C GLU A 28 -10.30 -15.44 46.17
N ASP A 29 -11.55 -15.75 45.80
CA ASP A 29 -12.82 -15.12 46.24
C ASP A 29 -13.54 -14.03 45.40
N CYS A 30 -14.86 -14.26 45.26
CA CYS A 30 -15.93 -13.51 44.59
C CYS A 30 -17.23 -14.22 45.04
N PRO A 31 -18.32 -13.56 45.53
CA PRO A 31 -19.21 -12.70 44.70
C PRO A 31 -20.05 -11.71 45.58
N PRO A 32 -21.35 -11.36 45.35
CA PRO A 32 -22.20 -11.35 44.14
C PRO A 32 -22.97 -10.02 43.88
N ASP A 33 -23.75 -10.02 42.78
CA ASP A 33 -25.02 -9.29 42.51
C ASP A 33 -25.15 -7.77 42.73
N ASP A 34 -25.56 -7.05 41.66
CA ASP A 34 -27.00 -6.75 41.55
C ASP A 34 -27.46 -6.59 40.09
N ARG A 35 -28.78 -6.72 39.88
CA ARG A 35 -29.46 -7.01 38.62
C ARG A 35 -30.51 -5.95 38.34
N SER A 36 -30.39 -5.21 37.24
CA SER A 36 -31.56 -4.55 36.64
C SER A 36 -31.50 -4.47 35.11
N GLN A 37 -32.53 -5.06 34.50
CA GLN A 37 -32.92 -4.86 33.12
C GLN A 37 -33.82 -3.62 33.07
N PHE A 38 -33.72 -2.77 32.04
CA PHE A 38 -34.87 -2.00 31.58
C PHE A 38 -34.87 -1.89 30.06
N THR A 39 -36.04 -2.16 29.49
CA THR A 39 -36.34 -2.26 28.05
C THR A 39 -36.98 -0.99 27.50
N ASP A 40 -37.01 -0.92 26.17
CA ASP A 40 -37.42 0.22 25.35
C ASP A 40 -38.89 0.69 25.42
N GLU A 41 -39.06 1.85 24.78
CA GLU A 41 -40.25 2.33 24.04
C GLU A 41 -41.55 2.68 24.77
N GLN A 42 -41.73 3.99 24.92
CA GLN A 42 -43.04 4.63 24.92
C GLN A 42 -43.39 5.12 23.51
N ALA A 43 -44.59 4.74 23.03
CA ALA A 43 -45.67 5.63 22.57
C ALA A 43 -46.43 5.06 21.36
N ALA A 44 -47.65 4.57 21.60
CA ALA A 44 -48.57 4.17 20.54
C ALA A 44 -49.29 5.39 19.95
N GLU A 45 -49.31 5.49 18.62
CA GLU A 45 -50.05 6.50 17.86
C GLU A 45 -51.49 6.01 17.55
N CYS A 46 -52.47 6.93 17.52
CA CYS A 46 -53.83 6.61 17.09
C CYS A 46 -54.44 7.71 16.20
N GLY A 47 -54.66 7.37 14.92
CA GLY A 47 -56.00 7.53 14.34
C GLY A 47 -56.37 8.80 13.56
N LYS A 48 -55.95 8.84 12.28
CA LYS A 48 -56.77 9.16 11.07
C LYS A 48 -57.68 10.42 11.03
N ALA A 49 -57.39 11.30 10.07
CA ALA A 49 -58.33 11.82 9.06
C ALA A 49 -57.56 12.50 7.89
N ARG A 50 -58.04 12.72 6.67
CA ARG A 50 -58.83 11.97 5.66
C ARG A 50 -58.95 12.91 4.43
N THR A 51 -58.44 12.48 3.26
CA THR A 51 -58.77 12.91 1.87
C THR A 51 -58.68 14.39 1.42
N GLU A 52 -57.77 14.62 0.44
CA GLU A 52 -58.02 15.22 -0.91
C GLU A 52 -58.35 16.74 -1.03
N SER A 53 -57.97 17.50 -2.06
CA SER A 53 -57.54 17.21 -3.46
C SER A 53 -56.72 18.37 -4.12
N THR A 54 -56.34 18.18 -5.40
CA THR A 54 -56.02 19.18 -6.47
C THR A 54 -54.68 19.94 -6.51
N GLU A 55 -53.84 19.50 -7.48
CA GLU A 55 -53.11 20.26 -8.51
C GLU A 55 -52.71 21.75 -8.32
N GLY A 56 -51.41 22.08 -8.52
CA GLY A 56 -51.02 23.39 -9.09
C GLY A 56 -49.70 24.04 -8.63
N ARG A 57 -48.64 23.92 -9.45
CA ARG A 57 -47.54 24.89 -9.69
C ARG A 57 -47.01 25.79 -8.52
N ALA A 58 -45.85 25.43 -7.98
CA ALA A 58 -44.64 26.27 -7.78
C ALA A 58 -43.56 25.35 -7.17
N ALA A 59 -42.36 25.13 -7.71
CA ALA A 59 -41.27 26.07 -8.00
C ALA A 59 -40.71 26.76 -6.73
N ALA A 60 -39.43 26.48 -6.45
CA ALA A 60 -38.60 26.91 -5.31
C ALA A 60 -38.64 26.06 -4.02
N ASP A 61 -37.45 25.94 -3.43
CA ASP A 61 -37.13 25.53 -2.05
C ASP A 61 -37.54 24.15 -1.53
N ALA A 62 -36.69 23.15 -1.84
CA ALA A 62 -35.81 22.61 -0.81
C ALA A 62 -34.64 21.84 -1.43
N ALA A 63 -33.45 22.47 -1.45
CA ALA A 63 -32.20 21.77 -1.72
C ALA A 63 -31.83 20.89 -0.50
N ALA A 64 -32.56 19.78 -0.32
CA ALA A 64 -32.15 18.68 0.53
C ALA A 64 -30.98 17.95 -0.14
N ALA A 65 -29.85 18.65 -0.26
CA ALA A 65 -28.58 18.04 -0.57
C ALA A 65 -28.37 16.93 0.45
N THR A 66 -28.35 15.68 -0.01
CA THR A 66 -28.15 14.53 0.84
C THR A 66 -26.73 14.60 1.39
N VAL A 67 -26.58 15.24 2.55
CA VAL A 67 -25.32 15.29 3.29
C VAL A 67 -25.13 13.91 3.92
N THR A 68 -24.75 12.95 3.08
CA THR A 68 -24.28 11.62 3.49
C THR A 68 -22.86 11.78 4.05
N SER A 69 -22.75 12.50 5.17
CA SER A 69 -21.52 12.74 5.94
C SER A 69 -21.07 11.46 6.64
N SER A 70 -20.70 10.47 5.82
CA SER A 70 -20.19 9.20 6.29
C SER A 70 -18.91 9.41 7.12
N PRO A 71 -18.70 8.66 8.21
CA PRO A 71 -17.43 8.66 8.94
C PRO A 71 -16.23 8.30 8.06
N GLN A 72 -16.46 7.61 6.93
CA GLN A 72 -15.47 7.35 5.89
C GLN A 72 -14.94 8.68 5.28
N GLN A 73 -15.80 9.58 4.81
CA GLN A 73 -15.36 10.89 4.28
C GLN A 73 -14.52 11.69 5.29
N PHE A 74 -14.85 11.61 6.59
CA PHE A 74 -14.06 12.29 7.63
C PHE A 74 -12.69 11.65 7.86
N LYS A 75 -12.58 10.32 7.73
CA LYS A 75 -11.28 9.62 7.72
C LYS A 75 -10.46 9.98 6.47
N THR A 76 -11.08 10.04 5.30
CA THR A 76 -10.39 10.35 4.04
C THR A 76 -9.88 11.79 4.01
N LYS A 77 -10.59 12.76 4.61
CA LYS A 77 -10.09 14.15 4.81
C LYS A 77 -8.78 14.29 5.60
N LYS A 78 -8.21 13.20 6.16
CA LYS A 78 -6.89 13.21 6.81
C LYS A 78 -5.72 13.11 5.85
N PHE A 79 -5.89 12.56 4.63
CA PHE A 79 -4.79 12.44 3.67
C PHE A 79 -4.36 13.83 3.17
N PHE A 80 -3.05 14.12 3.19
CA PHE A 80 -2.52 15.41 2.76
C PHE A 80 -2.69 15.63 1.25
N VAL A 81 -2.64 14.58 0.43
CA VAL A 81 -2.86 14.65 -1.03
C VAL A 81 -4.24 15.21 -1.42
N LEU A 82 -5.24 15.12 -0.54
CA LEU A 82 -6.60 15.65 -0.77
C LEU A 82 -6.74 17.13 -0.42
N ARG A 83 -5.70 17.77 0.11
CA ARG A 83 -5.73 19.21 0.37
C ARG A 83 -5.70 19.96 -0.98
N PRO A 84 -6.52 21.01 -1.16
CA PRO A 84 -6.57 21.76 -2.41
C PRO A 84 -5.17 22.22 -2.86
N GLY A 85 -4.84 21.93 -4.11
CA GLY A 85 -3.54 22.29 -4.71
C GLY A 85 -2.37 21.35 -4.38
N THR A 86 -2.44 20.52 -3.33
CA THR A 86 -1.30 19.68 -2.89
C THR A 86 -0.91 18.64 -3.94
N LEU A 87 -1.89 17.95 -4.56
CA LEU A 87 -1.62 17.04 -5.68
C LEU A 87 -0.98 17.76 -6.88
N ASN A 88 -1.51 18.94 -7.25
CA ASN A 88 -1.01 19.70 -8.40
C ASN A 88 0.41 20.23 -8.18
N GLN A 89 0.76 20.57 -6.93
CA GLN A 89 2.13 20.93 -6.56
C GLN A 89 3.04 19.72 -6.68
N ALA A 90 2.65 18.58 -6.12
CA ALA A 90 3.42 17.34 -6.22
C ALA A 90 3.66 16.89 -7.67
N ILE A 91 2.66 16.99 -8.55
CA ILE A 91 2.83 16.71 -9.98
C ILE A 91 3.91 17.61 -10.58
N LYS A 92 3.86 18.93 -10.36
CA LYS A 92 4.87 19.88 -10.87
C LYS A 92 6.27 19.63 -10.32
N ASP A 93 6.37 19.33 -9.03
CA ASP A 93 7.65 19.07 -8.38
C ASP A 93 8.30 17.80 -8.94
N VAL A 94 7.51 16.75 -9.18
CA VAL A 94 8.01 15.52 -9.77
C VAL A 94 8.26 15.67 -11.28
N GLU A 95 7.45 16.44 -12.02
CA GLU A 95 7.74 16.84 -13.41
C GLU A 95 9.11 17.52 -13.54
N GLY A 96 9.47 18.38 -12.60
CA GLY A 96 10.77 19.04 -12.54
C GLY A 96 11.95 18.10 -12.28
N LEU A 97 11.69 16.85 -11.85
CA LEU A 97 12.70 15.82 -11.56
C LEU A 97 12.81 14.77 -12.68
N VAL A 98 12.00 14.85 -13.73
CA VAL A 98 12.10 13.99 -14.91
C VAL A 98 13.19 14.52 -15.84
N ASP A 99 14.16 13.65 -16.17
CA ASP A 99 15.20 14.01 -17.14
C ASP A 99 14.68 13.75 -18.56
N LYS A 100 14.50 14.82 -19.35
CA LYS A 100 13.94 14.71 -20.71
C LYS A 100 14.87 14.04 -21.71
N GLU A 101 16.18 13.99 -21.45
CA GLU A 101 17.15 13.32 -22.33
C GLU A 101 17.21 11.80 -22.03
N VAL A 102 17.08 11.44 -20.74
CA VAL A 102 17.16 10.03 -20.29
C VAL A 102 15.79 9.36 -20.26
N ASP A 103 14.82 9.94 -19.56
CA ASP A 103 13.48 9.37 -19.34
C ASP A 103 12.53 9.65 -20.52
N GLY A 104 12.71 10.77 -21.23
CA GLY A 104 11.90 11.15 -22.40
C GLY A 104 10.59 11.87 -22.03
N ALA A 105 9.59 11.85 -22.92
CA ALA A 105 8.31 12.50 -22.65
C ALA A 105 7.49 11.75 -21.58
N ILE A 106 6.73 12.49 -20.76
CA ILE A 106 5.84 11.92 -19.75
C ILE A 106 4.52 11.50 -20.43
N GLN A 107 4.12 10.24 -20.22
CA GLN A 107 2.86 9.68 -20.75
C GLN A 107 1.71 9.81 -19.73
N GLY A 108 2.00 9.76 -18.42
CA GLY A 108 0.98 9.93 -17.38
C GLY A 108 1.51 9.83 -15.95
N PHE A 109 0.60 10.06 -15.00
CA PHE A 109 0.83 10.06 -13.55
C PHE A 109 -0.23 9.21 -12.86
N TRP A 110 0.18 8.47 -11.82
CA TRP A 110 -0.71 7.69 -10.97
C TRP A 110 -0.35 7.87 -9.50
N LEU A 111 -1.36 7.95 -8.64
CA LEU A 111 -1.19 7.84 -7.19
C LEU A 111 -1.58 6.41 -6.79
N VAL A 112 -0.62 5.65 -6.29
CA VAL A 112 -0.81 4.26 -5.90
C VAL A 112 -0.18 4.01 -4.54
N ALA A 113 -0.53 2.90 -3.92
CA ALA A 113 0.25 2.38 -2.81
C ALA A 113 1.19 1.30 -3.34
N GLU A 114 2.48 1.41 -3.02
CA GLU A 114 3.45 0.34 -3.17
C GLU A 114 3.29 -0.63 -1.98
N VAL A 115 3.25 -1.93 -2.28
CA VAL A 115 3.25 -3.03 -1.30
C VAL A 115 4.61 -3.71 -1.37
N ASP A 116 5.37 -3.62 -0.28
CA ASP A 116 6.66 -4.28 -0.17
C ASP A 116 6.55 -5.80 0.09
N HIS A 117 7.69 -6.50 0.12
CA HIS A 117 7.77 -7.93 0.40
C HIS A 117 7.31 -8.31 1.81
N TRP A 118 7.24 -7.36 2.73
CA TRP A 118 6.70 -7.51 4.09
C TRP A 118 5.23 -7.07 4.20
N ASN A 119 4.54 -6.85 3.08
CA ASN A 119 3.15 -6.40 2.98
C ASN A 119 2.90 -4.96 3.47
N ASN A 120 3.92 -4.13 3.73
CA ASN A 120 3.68 -2.73 4.12
C ASN A 120 3.20 -1.91 2.92
N GLU A 121 2.09 -1.19 3.10
CA GLU A 121 1.64 -0.17 2.15
C GLU A 121 2.42 1.14 2.34
N LYS A 122 2.92 1.70 1.24
CA LYS A 122 3.63 2.98 1.20
C LYS A 122 3.07 3.84 0.05
N GLU A 123 2.70 5.07 0.33
CA GLU A 123 2.19 6.02 -0.66
C GLU A 123 3.28 6.35 -1.70
N ARG A 124 2.91 6.32 -2.99
CA ARG A 124 3.79 6.59 -4.13
C ARG A 124 3.09 7.39 -5.22
N ILE A 125 3.83 8.32 -5.80
CA ILE A 125 3.53 8.83 -7.14
C ILE A 125 4.31 7.97 -8.13
N VAL A 126 3.63 7.43 -9.13
CA VAL A 126 4.24 6.63 -10.19
C VAL A 126 4.04 7.35 -11.52
N LEU A 127 5.08 7.39 -12.34
CA LEU A 127 5.09 8.09 -13.61
C LEU A 127 5.59 7.15 -14.70
N ILE A 128 4.93 7.16 -15.83
CA ILE A 128 5.36 6.45 -17.03
C ILE A 128 5.86 7.49 -18.01
N THR A 129 7.11 7.33 -18.43
CA THR A 129 7.74 8.12 -19.49
C THR A 129 7.97 7.23 -20.72
N GLU A 130 8.55 7.76 -21.79
CA GLU A 130 8.88 6.98 -22.98
C GLU A 130 9.96 5.91 -22.72
N ASN A 131 10.97 6.24 -21.91
CA ASN A 131 12.11 5.34 -21.63
C ASN A 131 12.04 4.68 -20.23
N SER A 132 11.41 5.31 -19.24
CA SER A 132 11.50 4.93 -17.82
C SER A 132 10.14 4.84 -17.11
N LEU A 133 10.03 3.90 -16.17
CA LEU A 133 9.08 3.92 -15.06
C LEU A 133 9.76 4.61 -13.87
N LEU A 134 9.12 5.64 -13.32
CA LEU A 134 9.59 6.36 -12.14
C LEU A 134 8.66 6.03 -10.97
N ILE A 135 9.21 5.54 -9.86
CA ILE A 135 8.50 5.33 -8.60
C ILE A 135 9.03 6.35 -7.60
N VAL A 136 8.15 7.22 -7.10
CA VAL A 136 8.54 8.38 -6.30
C VAL A 136 7.90 8.32 -4.91
N LYS A 137 8.75 8.37 -3.88
CA LYS A 137 8.36 8.67 -2.51
C LYS A 137 8.32 10.20 -2.37
N TYR A 138 7.12 10.75 -2.30
CA TYR A 138 6.86 12.18 -2.16
C TYR A 138 6.25 12.45 -0.77
N ASP A 139 6.73 13.47 -0.06
CA ASP A 139 6.15 13.92 1.19
C ASP A 139 5.12 15.03 0.94
N PHE A 140 3.83 14.70 1.07
CA PHE A 140 2.73 15.66 0.90
C PHE A 140 2.57 16.64 2.09
N VAL A 141 3.38 16.51 3.15
CA VAL A 141 3.48 17.44 4.27
C VAL A 141 4.58 18.48 4.02
N MET A 142 5.76 18.03 3.57
CA MET A 142 6.93 18.90 3.34
C MET A 142 7.07 19.43 1.91
N PHE A 143 6.32 18.87 0.95
CA PHE A 143 6.43 19.17 -0.48
C PHE A 143 7.84 18.89 -1.03
N ASN A 144 8.40 17.72 -0.71
CA ASN A 144 9.70 17.28 -1.20
C ASN A 144 9.63 15.87 -1.81
N CYS A 145 10.65 15.54 -2.59
CA CYS A 145 10.86 14.20 -3.13
C CYS A 145 11.98 13.52 -2.34
N ASP A 146 11.61 12.58 -1.46
CA ASP A 146 12.56 11.84 -0.62
C ASP A 146 13.37 10.80 -1.42
N GLN A 147 12.75 10.14 -2.39
CA GLN A 147 13.36 9.03 -3.13
C GLN A 147 12.73 8.87 -4.51
N ILE A 148 13.56 8.73 -5.53
CA ILE A 148 13.16 8.32 -6.89
C ILE A 148 13.85 7.00 -7.23
N GLN A 149 13.07 5.99 -7.57
CA GLN A 149 13.55 4.77 -8.20
C GLN A 149 13.24 4.86 -9.69
N ARG A 150 14.29 4.88 -10.53
CA ARG A 150 14.19 4.87 -12.00
C ARG A 150 14.37 3.44 -12.52
N ILE A 151 13.39 2.94 -13.26
CA ILE A 151 13.39 1.61 -13.86
C ILE A 151 13.22 1.76 -15.37
N PRO A 152 14.28 1.59 -16.17
CA PRO A 152 14.17 1.64 -17.63
C PRO A 152 13.21 0.56 -18.15
N LEU A 153 12.24 0.95 -18.99
CA LEU A 153 11.14 0.08 -19.42
C LEU A 153 11.60 -1.11 -20.28
N ASN A 154 12.79 -1.00 -20.90
CA ASN A 154 13.42 -2.07 -21.67
C ASN A 154 13.92 -3.23 -20.78
N TYR A 155 14.05 -3.00 -19.47
CA TYR A 155 14.30 -4.08 -18.52
C TYR A 155 13.01 -4.73 -18.00
N VAL A 156 11.85 -4.07 -18.10
CA VAL A 156 10.57 -4.65 -17.65
C VAL A 156 10.25 -5.91 -18.48
N ASP A 157 10.27 -7.08 -17.83
CA ASP A 157 10.13 -8.38 -18.50
C ASP A 157 8.73 -8.99 -18.32
N ARG A 158 8.06 -8.64 -17.21
CA ARG A 158 6.83 -9.29 -16.78
C ARG A 158 6.00 -8.35 -15.92
N ILE A 159 4.70 -8.33 -16.21
CA ILE A 159 3.69 -7.59 -15.44
C ILE A 159 2.67 -8.62 -14.98
N SER A 160 2.63 -8.91 -13.68
CA SER A 160 1.63 -9.80 -13.08
C SER A 160 0.50 -8.99 -12.47
N HIS A 161 -0.74 -9.44 -12.64
CA HIS A 161 -1.94 -8.78 -12.14
C HIS A 161 -2.84 -9.81 -11.45
N GLY A 162 -3.39 -9.48 -10.29
CA GLY A 162 -4.35 -10.34 -9.58
C GLY A 162 -4.41 -10.06 -8.08
N THR A 163 -5.14 -10.93 -7.38
CA THR A 163 -5.34 -10.86 -5.93
C THR A 163 -4.07 -11.23 -5.16
N PHE A 164 -3.95 -10.72 -3.94
CA PHE A 164 -2.83 -11.05 -3.05
C PHE A 164 -2.99 -12.44 -2.43
N SER A 165 -1.89 -13.17 -2.30
CA SER A 165 -1.83 -14.50 -1.69
C SER A 165 -0.65 -14.60 -0.73
N PHE A 166 -0.84 -15.37 0.35
CA PHE A 166 0.11 -15.49 1.45
C PHE A 166 0.42 -16.99 1.72
N PRO A 167 1.58 -17.30 2.31
CA PRO A 167 1.90 -18.66 2.77
C PRO A 167 0.83 -19.22 3.73
N LYS A 168 0.63 -20.54 3.72
CA LYS A 168 -0.42 -21.24 4.50
C LYS A 168 -0.41 -20.94 6.01
N HIS A 169 0.73 -20.53 6.56
CA HIS A 169 0.91 -20.22 7.99
C HIS A 169 1.11 -18.72 8.26
N SER A 170 0.90 -17.86 7.27
CA SER A 170 0.93 -16.41 7.48
C SER A 170 -0.36 -15.96 8.17
N LEU A 171 -0.21 -15.08 9.16
CA LEU A 171 -1.33 -14.40 9.82
C LEU A 171 -1.80 -13.16 9.02
N LEU A 172 -1.13 -12.83 7.91
CA LEU A 172 -1.48 -11.72 7.05
C LEU A 172 -2.60 -12.10 6.08
N GLN A 173 -3.59 -11.23 5.99
CA GLN A 173 -4.61 -11.26 4.94
C GLN A 173 -4.74 -9.87 4.33
N ARG A 174 -5.05 -9.84 3.02
CA ARG A 174 -5.23 -8.62 2.23
C ARG A 174 -6.27 -8.88 1.17
N SER A 175 -7.27 -8.01 1.08
CA SER A 175 -8.25 -8.00 -0.01
C SER A 175 -7.85 -7.00 -1.10
N GLY A 176 -8.42 -7.18 -2.29
CA GLY A 176 -8.18 -6.35 -3.47
C GLY A 176 -7.10 -6.89 -4.40
N ASP A 177 -7.00 -6.22 -5.55
CA ASP A 177 -6.06 -6.56 -6.61
C ASP A 177 -4.80 -5.69 -6.56
N GLY A 178 -3.74 -6.19 -7.19
CA GLY A 178 -2.53 -5.43 -7.43
C GLY A 178 -1.89 -5.73 -8.78
N VAL A 179 -0.89 -4.93 -9.12
CA VAL A 179 -0.01 -5.12 -10.28
C VAL A 179 1.43 -5.19 -9.81
N ARG A 180 2.12 -6.29 -10.09
CA ARG A 180 3.55 -6.46 -9.84
C ARG A 180 4.33 -6.33 -11.13
N VAL A 181 5.25 -5.39 -11.15
CA VAL A 181 6.17 -5.12 -12.27
C VAL A 181 7.51 -5.76 -11.93
N PHE A 182 8.01 -6.63 -12.79
CA PHE A 182 9.35 -7.22 -12.69
C PHE A 182 10.27 -6.58 -13.74
N TRP A 183 11.52 -6.33 -13.36
CA TRP A 183 12.55 -5.81 -14.26
C TRP A 183 13.85 -6.63 -14.26
N ASP A 184 14.01 -7.58 -13.34
CA ASP A 184 15.13 -8.51 -13.33
C ASP A 184 14.65 -9.94 -13.04
N ARG A 185 15.14 -10.90 -13.83
CA ARG A 185 14.84 -12.33 -13.69
C ARG A 185 15.97 -13.10 -13.01
N LEU A 186 17.18 -12.54 -12.98
CA LEU A 186 18.39 -13.25 -12.55
C LEU A 186 18.77 -12.91 -11.12
N ARG A 187 18.31 -11.77 -10.59
CA ARG A 187 18.52 -11.37 -9.21
C ARG A 187 17.45 -11.94 -8.29
N GLU A 188 17.70 -13.12 -7.73
CA GLU A 188 16.96 -13.56 -6.55
C GLU A 188 17.33 -12.69 -5.33
N PRO A 189 16.37 -12.25 -4.51
CA PRO A 189 16.67 -11.51 -3.29
C PRO A 189 17.43 -12.41 -2.29
N SER A 190 18.37 -11.83 -1.54
CA SER A 190 19.14 -12.62 -0.57
C SER A 190 18.24 -13.15 0.55
N PHE A 191 18.66 -14.22 1.24
CA PHE A 191 17.93 -14.71 2.42
C PHE A 191 17.79 -13.62 3.49
N ILE A 192 18.84 -12.81 3.71
CA ILE A 192 18.82 -11.70 4.66
C ILE A 192 17.81 -10.62 4.21
N SER A 193 17.71 -10.33 2.91
CA SER A 193 16.75 -9.38 2.34
C SER A 193 15.30 -9.81 2.59
N ARG A 194 14.99 -11.11 2.47
CA ARG A 194 13.67 -11.67 2.79
C ARG A 194 13.26 -11.43 4.25
N TRP A 195 14.20 -11.52 5.18
CA TRP A 195 13.97 -11.33 6.61
C TRP A 195 14.11 -9.87 7.09
N ASN A 196 14.47 -8.93 6.21
CA ASN A 196 14.61 -7.52 6.55
C ASN A 196 13.39 -6.69 6.06
N PRO A 197 12.57 -6.10 6.94
CA PRO A 197 11.42 -5.26 6.55
C PRO A 197 11.78 -3.98 5.78
N PHE A 198 13.05 -3.56 5.82
CA PHE A 198 13.54 -2.35 5.16
C PHE A 198 14.36 -2.63 3.89
N ALA A 199 14.45 -3.90 3.46
CA ALA A 199 15.14 -4.26 2.22
C ALA A 199 14.43 -3.68 0.98
N THR A 200 15.21 -3.09 0.07
CA THR A 200 14.75 -2.45 -1.17
C THR A 200 15.41 -3.06 -2.42
N ASP A 201 16.15 -4.15 -2.26
CA ASP A 201 16.94 -4.81 -3.30
C ASP A 201 16.16 -5.82 -4.15
N PHE A 202 14.83 -5.84 -4.01
CA PHE A 202 13.94 -6.74 -4.74
C PHE A 202 13.81 -6.34 -6.22
N PRO A 203 13.80 -7.30 -7.16
CA PRO A 203 13.74 -7.06 -8.61
C PRO A 203 12.32 -6.74 -9.13
N PHE A 204 11.42 -6.36 -8.22
CA PHE A 204 10.02 -6.06 -8.51
C PHE A 204 9.46 -5.03 -7.53
N SER A 205 8.48 -4.25 -7.99
CA SER A 205 7.58 -3.46 -7.13
C SER A 205 6.15 -3.94 -7.34
N THR A 206 5.37 -3.95 -6.27
CA THR A 206 3.94 -4.31 -6.31
C THR A 206 3.11 -3.08 -6.01
N PHE A 207 2.10 -2.81 -6.81
CA PHE A 207 1.21 -1.67 -6.65
C PHE A 207 -0.22 -2.14 -6.32
N THR A 208 -0.91 -1.38 -5.49
CA THR A 208 -2.29 -1.60 -5.05
C THR A 208 -3.03 -0.26 -4.95
N TYR A 209 -4.36 -0.31 -4.91
CA TYR A 209 -5.18 0.88 -5.02
C TYR A 209 -4.92 1.84 -3.87
N HIS A 210 -4.80 3.13 -4.20
CA HIS A 210 -4.68 4.16 -3.17
C HIS A 210 -6.01 4.28 -2.39
N PRO A 211 -6.00 4.41 -1.03
CA PRO A 211 -7.22 4.50 -0.23
C PRO A 211 -8.15 5.67 -0.61
N VAL A 212 -7.63 6.69 -1.30
CA VAL A 212 -8.40 7.88 -1.69
C VAL A 212 -9.14 7.74 -3.02
N ARG A 213 -8.99 6.62 -3.76
CA ARG A 213 -9.59 6.39 -5.09
C ARG A 213 -11.04 6.86 -5.18
N ASN A 214 -11.86 6.49 -4.20
CA ASN A 214 -13.31 6.70 -4.22
C ASN A 214 -13.75 8.08 -3.67
N THR A 215 -12.87 9.10 -3.68
CA THR A 215 -13.17 10.43 -3.11
C THR A 215 -13.71 11.42 -4.15
N SER A 216 -13.19 11.36 -5.38
CA SER A 216 -13.65 12.15 -6.52
C SER A 216 -13.17 11.53 -7.83
N ASP A 217 -13.84 11.85 -8.92
CA ASP A 217 -13.58 11.34 -10.28
C ASP A 217 -12.12 11.57 -10.74
N THR A 218 -11.53 12.68 -10.29
CA THR A 218 -10.10 13.01 -10.49
C THR A 218 -9.15 12.04 -9.77
N PHE A 219 -9.49 11.60 -8.55
CA PHE A 219 -8.73 10.58 -7.83
C PHE A 219 -9.07 9.17 -8.30
N GLU A 220 -10.28 8.92 -8.79
CA GLU A 220 -10.62 7.61 -9.34
C GLU A 220 -9.78 7.29 -10.58
N SER A 221 -9.74 8.21 -11.54
CA SER A 221 -8.91 8.09 -12.75
C SER A 221 -7.41 8.05 -12.44
N LEU A 222 -6.92 8.91 -11.54
CA LEU A 222 -5.51 8.98 -11.18
C LEU A 222 -5.03 7.84 -10.26
N CYS A 223 -5.94 7.13 -9.58
CA CYS A 223 -5.64 5.93 -8.80
C CYS A 223 -6.02 4.62 -9.52
N ASP A 224 -6.38 4.66 -10.80
CA ASP A 224 -6.75 3.45 -11.55
C ASP A 224 -5.54 2.63 -12.02
N ILE A 225 -5.43 1.43 -11.45
CA ILE A 225 -4.38 0.46 -11.74
C ILE A 225 -4.58 -0.23 -13.08
N HIS A 226 -5.81 -0.35 -13.58
CA HIS A 226 -6.05 -0.99 -14.88
C HIS A 226 -5.51 -0.12 -16.01
N THR A 227 -5.81 1.17 -16.00
CA THR A 227 -5.23 2.17 -16.91
C THR A 227 -3.71 2.23 -16.77
N PHE A 228 -3.17 2.28 -15.54
CA PHE A 228 -1.71 2.22 -15.29
C PHE A 228 -1.06 1.01 -15.95
N ARG A 229 -1.60 -0.20 -15.70
CA ARG A 229 -1.10 -1.47 -16.25
C ARG A 229 -1.08 -1.46 -17.78
N GLU A 230 -2.13 -0.93 -18.40
CA GLU A 230 -2.26 -0.92 -19.85
C GLU A 230 -1.33 0.10 -20.52
N GLN A 231 -1.17 1.28 -19.93
CA GLN A 231 -0.17 2.25 -20.40
C GLN A 231 1.26 1.74 -20.16
N LEU A 232 1.54 1.09 -19.02
CA LEU A 232 2.85 0.50 -18.73
C LEU A 232 3.20 -0.61 -19.73
N LYS A 233 2.24 -1.48 -20.03
CA LYS A 233 2.39 -2.52 -21.06
C LYS A 233 2.75 -1.88 -22.41
N GLN A 234 1.96 -0.90 -22.86
CA GLN A 234 2.18 -0.24 -24.16
C GLN A 234 3.53 0.49 -24.21
N ALA A 235 3.91 1.22 -23.17
CA ALA A 235 5.16 1.95 -23.10
C ALA A 235 6.37 1.00 -23.14
N ALA A 236 6.33 -0.10 -22.36
CA ALA A 236 7.38 -1.10 -22.37
C ALA A 236 7.43 -1.87 -23.70
N GLU A 237 6.32 -2.27 -24.30
CA GLU A 237 6.29 -2.90 -25.63
C GLU A 237 6.88 -1.99 -26.73
N ARG A 238 6.56 -0.69 -26.72
CA ARG A 238 7.16 0.30 -27.63
C ARG A 238 8.67 0.40 -27.43
N LEU A 239 9.14 0.50 -26.20
CA LEU A 239 10.58 0.65 -25.94
C LEU A 239 11.36 -0.63 -26.23
N HIS A 240 10.80 -1.81 -25.96
CA HIS A 240 11.40 -3.09 -26.38
C HIS A 240 11.55 -3.20 -27.90
N ALA A 241 10.60 -2.67 -28.68
CA ALA A 241 10.70 -2.63 -30.13
C ALA A 241 11.79 -1.65 -30.64
N MET A 242 12.05 -0.55 -29.92
CA MET A 242 13.09 0.42 -30.28
C MET A 242 14.49 0.06 -29.76
N LYS A 243 14.58 -0.53 -28.57
CA LYS A 243 15.83 -0.81 -27.83
C LYS A 243 15.77 -2.20 -27.18
N PRO A 244 15.78 -3.30 -27.98
CA PRO A 244 15.68 -4.65 -27.45
C PRO A 244 16.91 -5.02 -26.60
N VAL A 245 16.69 -5.58 -25.41
CA VAL A 245 17.77 -6.03 -24.53
C VAL A 245 18.19 -7.48 -24.87
N PRO A 246 19.49 -7.76 -25.08
CA PRO A 246 19.97 -9.12 -25.31
C PRO A 246 19.51 -10.08 -24.20
N GLY A 247 18.94 -11.23 -24.58
CA GLY A 247 18.39 -12.21 -23.64
C GLY A 247 16.96 -11.95 -23.16
N LYS A 248 16.33 -10.80 -23.49
CA LYS A 248 14.91 -10.49 -23.20
C LYS A 248 14.03 -10.39 -24.45
N ALA A 249 14.35 -11.16 -25.50
CA ALA A 249 13.71 -11.09 -26.82
C ALA A 249 12.20 -11.39 -26.88
N ASN A 250 11.60 -11.95 -25.83
CA ASN A 250 10.18 -12.36 -25.81
C ASN A 250 9.21 -11.20 -25.46
N GLY A 251 9.69 -9.96 -25.35
CA GLY A 251 8.87 -8.79 -25.00
C GLY A 251 8.30 -8.86 -23.58
N VAL A 252 7.24 -8.07 -23.34
CA VAL A 252 6.64 -7.89 -22.01
C VAL A 252 5.58 -8.97 -21.75
N LEU A 253 5.85 -9.88 -20.82
CA LEU A 253 4.91 -10.95 -20.48
C LEU A 253 3.86 -10.48 -19.47
N VAL A 254 2.62 -10.31 -19.90
CA VAL A 254 1.50 -10.01 -18.99
C VAL A 254 0.85 -11.29 -18.48
N LEU A 255 0.77 -11.46 -17.15
CA LEU A 255 0.19 -12.64 -16.50
C LEU A 255 -0.95 -12.22 -15.56
N ASN A 256 -2.09 -12.90 -15.65
CA ASN A 256 -3.15 -12.78 -14.64
C ASN A 256 -2.98 -13.92 -13.63
N GLN A 257 -2.32 -13.65 -12.51
CA GLN A 257 -1.96 -14.64 -11.48
C GLN A 257 -1.94 -14.00 -10.09
N ALA A 258 -2.19 -14.80 -9.06
CA ALA A 258 -2.15 -14.34 -7.68
C ALA A 258 -0.75 -13.83 -7.30
N LEU A 259 -0.69 -12.69 -6.61
CA LEU A 259 0.54 -12.04 -6.20
C LEU A 259 0.97 -12.58 -4.83
N GLN A 260 1.94 -13.50 -4.83
CA GLN A 260 2.49 -14.06 -3.60
C GLN A 260 3.32 -13.02 -2.84
N ILE A 261 3.09 -12.91 -1.53
CA ILE A 261 3.92 -12.12 -0.60
C ILE A 261 4.53 -13.09 0.42
N GLU A 262 5.87 -13.21 0.44
CA GLU A 262 6.63 -14.16 1.30
C GLU A 262 6.72 -13.73 2.78
N ALA A 263 5.73 -12.97 3.28
CA ALA A 263 5.69 -12.47 4.65
C ALA A 263 4.99 -13.48 5.58
N TYR A 264 5.78 -14.16 6.41
CA TYR A 264 5.30 -15.12 7.42
C TYR A 264 4.95 -14.45 8.75
N VAL A 265 5.85 -13.60 9.25
CA VAL A 265 5.68 -12.81 10.48
C VAL A 265 5.35 -11.38 10.08
N GLY A 266 4.21 -10.85 10.55
CA GLY A 266 3.64 -9.63 9.97
C GLY A 266 2.88 -8.72 10.92
N LEU A 267 2.99 -8.91 12.25
CA LEU A 267 2.25 -8.07 13.21
C LEU A 267 2.55 -6.57 13.03
N MET A 268 3.82 -6.23 12.79
CA MET A 268 4.24 -4.84 12.52
C MET A 268 3.62 -4.30 11.23
N SER A 269 3.61 -5.09 10.15
CA SER A 269 2.99 -4.70 8.87
C SER A 269 1.47 -4.58 8.98
N PHE A 270 0.83 -5.47 9.74
CA PHE A 270 -0.61 -5.42 10.01
C PHE A 270 -0.98 -4.15 10.80
N LEU A 271 -0.27 -3.87 11.90
CA LEU A 271 -0.45 -2.63 12.67
C LEU A 271 -0.13 -1.39 11.83
N GLY A 272 0.92 -1.43 11.02
CA GLY A 272 1.32 -0.37 10.11
C GLY A 272 0.26 -0.06 9.05
N ASN A 273 -0.30 -1.09 8.41
CA ASN A 273 -1.34 -0.95 7.40
C ASN A 273 -2.70 -0.53 7.99
N THR A 274 -3.08 -1.05 9.15
CA THR A 274 -4.33 -0.65 9.83
C THR A 274 -4.27 0.81 10.29
N ASN A 275 -3.12 1.27 10.78
CA ASN A 275 -2.88 2.68 11.11
C ASN A 275 -2.45 3.52 9.88
N LYS A 276 -2.39 2.92 8.69
CA LYS A 276 -1.96 3.53 7.41
C LYS A 276 -0.68 4.36 7.58
N LEU A 277 0.34 3.81 8.24
CA LEU A 277 1.57 4.51 8.61
C LEU A 277 2.39 4.98 7.39
N GLY A 278 2.42 4.21 6.31
CA GLY A 278 3.13 4.57 5.08
C GLY A 278 2.46 5.63 4.20
N TYR A 279 1.40 6.29 4.69
CA TYR A 279 0.69 7.36 4.00
C TYR A 279 0.87 8.71 4.71
N CYS A 280 0.90 9.79 3.92
CA CYS A 280 0.88 11.16 4.39
C CYS A 280 -0.52 11.51 4.90
N MET A 281 -0.77 11.25 6.18
CA MET A 281 -2.04 11.57 6.85
C MET A 281 -1.84 12.41 8.11
N ALA A 282 -2.77 13.32 8.37
CA ALA A 282 -2.86 14.04 9.63
C ALA A 282 -3.34 13.08 10.74
N ARG A 283 -2.43 12.69 11.64
CA ARG A 283 -2.71 11.70 12.71
C ARG A 283 -3.36 12.29 13.97
N GLY A 284 -3.76 13.56 13.91
CA GLY A 284 -4.36 14.30 15.02
C GLY A 284 -3.29 14.91 15.94
N ASN A 285 -3.67 15.96 16.67
CA ASN A 285 -2.82 16.50 17.73
C ASN A 285 -3.01 15.64 18.98
N ILE A 286 -1.95 14.95 19.41
CA ILE A 286 -1.75 14.69 20.84
C ILE A 286 -1.19 16.00 21.40
N GLY A 287 -2.09 16.91 21.76
CA GLY A 287 -1.73 18.10 22.53
C GLY A 287 -1.58 17.71 24.00
N PHE A 288 -0.47 18.12 24.60
CA PHE A 288 -0.34 18.30 26.04
C PHE A 288 -0.77 19.73 26.40
#